data_AF-K7ZK10-F1
#
_entry.id   AF-K7ZK10-F1
#
_cell.length_a   1.000
_cell.length_b   1.000
_cell.length_c   1.000
_cell.angle_alpha   90.00
_cell.angle_beta   90.00
_cell.angle_gamma   90.00
#
_symmetry.space_group_name_H-M   'P 1'
#
loop_
_entity.id
_entity.type
_entity.pdbx_description
1 polymer ?
#
loop_
_entity_poly.entity_id
_entity_poly.type
_entity_poly.pdbx_seq_one_letter_code
_entity_poly.pdbx_strand_id
1 'polypeptide(L)'
;MNKMNKLTKQEYKNIENKLNYEHMVNGKKRTNKINKLLQREHDRDASIIKSEYPRLSDSEISEVIVDYRTYKKLVIATETFVDFPINYEDSNVCQFITKEDIEDLKVAIEEMTSFVENLEEL
;
A
#
# COMPACT_ATOMS: atom_id res chain seq x y z
N MET A 1 15.01 40.84 31.22
CA MET A 1 15.20 39.64 30.37
C MET A 1 14.89 38.42 31.24
N ASN A 2 13.73 37.78 31.08
CA ASN A 2 13.35 36.62 31.90
C ASN A 2 14.28 35.45 31.55
N LYS A 3 15.09 35.01 32.53
CA LYS A 3 15.90 33.79 32.42
C LYS A 3 14.93 32.60 32.32
N MET A 4 14.90 31.90 31.19
CA MET A 4 14.22 30.61 31.12
C MET A 4 14.87 29.67 32.13
N ASN A 5 14.08 29.17 33.08
CA ASN A 5 14.54 28.13 33.99
C ASN A 5 14.84 26.88 33.16
N LYS A 6 16.09 26.42 33.22
CA LYS A 6 16.49 25.17 32.56
C LYS A 6 15.83 24.01 33.28
N LEU A 7 15.17 23.14 32.51
CA LEU A 7 14.60 21.89 33.03
C LEU A 7 15.70 21.07 33.70
N THR A 8 15.38 20.54 34.87
CA THR A 8 16.22 19.58 35.59
C THR A 8 16.30 18.27 34.80
N LYS A 9 17.36 17.47 35.02
CA LYS A 9 17.51 16.16 34.36
C LYS A 9 16.29 15.24 34.57
N GLN A 10 15.64 15.35 35.73
CA GLN A 10 14.45 14.56 36.04
C GLN A 10 13.23 15.00 35.22
N GLU A 11 13.06 16.30 35.01
CA GLU A 11 11.99 16.84 34.17
C GLU A 11 12.17 16.45 32.70
N TYR A 12 13.40 16.45 32.18
CA TYR A 12 13.71 15.91 30.86
C TYR A 12 13.30 14.44 30.73
N LYS A 13 13.70 13.60 31.70
CA LYS A 13 13.37 12.17 31.69
C LYS A 13 11.86 11.92 31.76
N ASN A 14 11.13 12.75 32.50
CA ASN A 14 9.67 12.66 32.57
C ASN A 14 8.98 13.03 31.25
N ILE A 15 9.47 14.07 30.56
CA ILE A 15 8.94 14.48 29.24
C ILE A 15 9.19 13.39 28.20
N GLU A 16 10.41 12.86 28.16
CA GLU A 16 10.80 11.77 27.25
C GLU A 16 9.93 10.51 27.46
N ASN A 17 9.75 10.09 28.71
CA ASN A 17 8.91 8.94 29.05
C ASN A 17 7.45 9.14 28.64
N LYS A 18 6.90 10.35 28.83
CA LYS A 18 5.53 10.68 28.45
C LYS A 18 5.36 10.67 26.92
N LEU A 19 6.31 11.25 26.18
CA LEU A 19 6.32 11.23 24.72
C LEU A 19 6.40 9.80 24.17
N ASN A 20 7.27 8.97 24.75
CA ASN A 20 7.38 7.55 24.36
C ASN A 20 6.09 6.78 24.63
N TYR A 21 5.45 7.00 25.78
CA TYR A 21 4.17 6.37 26.11
C TYR A 21 3.05 6.83 25.15
N GLU A 22 2.94 8.12 24.89
CA GLU A 22 1.95 8.67 23.94
C GLU A 22 2.19 8.14 22.52
N HIS A 23 3.45 8.06 22.07
CA HIS A 23 3.79 7.48 20.77
C HIS A 23 3.41 6.00 20.68
N MET A 24 3.68 5.21 21.73
CA MET A 24 3.33 3.80 21.79
C MET A 24 1.81 3.58 21.82
N VAL A 25 1.08 4.34 22.64
CA VAL A 25 -0.38 4.25 22.76
C VAL A 25 -1.08 4.74 21.49
N ASN A 26 -0.64 5.88 20.94
CA ASN A 26 -1.21 6.41 19.71
C ASN A 26 -0.84 5.57 18.49
N GLY A 27 0.36 4.99 18.45
CA GLY A 27 0.75 3.99 17.46
C GLY A 27 -0.16 2.77 17.52
N LYS A 28 -0.30 2.15 18.70
CA LYS A 28 -1.21 1.01 18.91
C LYS A 28 -2.67 1.34 18.57
N LYS A 29 -3.15 2.53 18.93
CA LYS A 29 -4.52 3.00 18.60
C LYS A 29 -4.70 3.19 17.09
N ARG A 30 -3.70 3.72 16.39
CA ARG A 30 -3.71 3.86 14.92
C ARG A 30 -3.70 2.50 14.23
N THR A 31 -2.81 1.59 14.63
CA THR A 31 -2.77 0.21 14.11
C THR A 31 -4.10 -0.51 14.33
N ASN A 32 -4.69 -0.41 15.52
CA ASN A 32 -6.00 -1.01 15.80
C ASN A 32 -7.12 -0.43 14.94
N LYS A 33 -7.08 0.89 14.65
CA LYS A 33 -8.06 1.53 13.78
C LYS A 33 -7.93 1.01 12.34
N ILE A 34 -6.70 0.89 11.83
CA ILE A 34 -6.42 0.34 10.50
C ILE A 34 -6.90 -1.11 10.41
N ASN A 35 -6.53 -1.96 11.37
CA ASN A 35 -6.97 -3.36 11.39
C ASN A 35 -8.50 -3.49 11.40
N LYS A 36 -9.20 -2.67 12.18
CA LYS A 36 -10.67 -2.65 12.19
C LYS A 36 -11.28 -2.22 10.86
N LEU A 37 -10.62 -1.30 10.14
CA LEU A 37 -11.08 -0.87 8.82
C LEU A 37 -10.89 -1.99 7.80
N LEU A 38 -9.71 -2.62 7.78
CA LEU A 38 -9.41 -3.76 6.91
C LEU A 38 -10.36 -4.94 7.15
N GLN A 39 -10.66 -5.23 8.42
CA GLN A 39 -11.62 -6.28 8.75
C GLN A 39 -13.02 -5.95 8.23
N ARG A 40 -13.50 -4.71 8.43
CA ARG A 40 -14.82 -4.29 7.94
C ARG A 40 -14.94 -4.32 6.43
N GLU A 41 -13.86 -3.99 5.72
CA GLU A 41 -13.79 -4.07 4.26
C GLU A 41 -13.88 -5.54 3.83
N HIS A 42 -13.06 -6.42 4.42
CA HIS A 42 -13.13 -7.85 4.17
C HIS A 42 -14.52 -8.45 4.45
N ASP A 43 -15.12 -8.14 5.60
CA ASP A 43 -16.44 -8.67 5.98
C ASP A 43 -17.53 -8.19 5.01
N ARG A 44 -17.41 -6.96 4.48
CA ARG A 44 -18.32 -6.44 3.47
C ARG A 44 -18.16 -7.19 2.16
N ASP A 45 -16.94 -7.32 1.66
CA ASP A 45 -16.63 -8.02 0.41
C ASP A 45 -17.10 -9.48 0.49
N ALA A 46 -16.81 -10.15 1.61
CA ALA A 46 -17.25 -11.53 1.85
C ALA A 46 -18.78 -11.66 1.87
N SER A 47 -19.48 -10.71 2.48
CA SER A 47 -20.94 -10.69 2.51
C SER A 47 -21.54 -10.52 1.12
N ILE A 48 -20.98 -9.63 0.28
CA ILE A 48 -21.40 -9.44 -1.10
C ILE A 48 -21.22 -10.74 -1.89
N ILE A 49 -20.03 -11.33 -1.86
CA ILE A 49 -19.74 -12.58 -2.57
C ILE A 49 -20.64 -13.72 -2.09
N LYS A 50 -20.84 -13.87 -0.77
CA LYS A 50 -21.72 -14.90 -0.22
C LYS A 50 -23.17 -14.74 -0.67
N SER A 51 -23.64 -13.50 -0.82
CA SER A 51 -25.01 -13.22 -1.26
C SER A 51 -25.23 -13.60 -2.72
N GLU A 52 -24.24 -13.40 -3.58
CA GLU A 52 -24.28 -13.75 -5.01
C GLU A 52 -23.97 -15.23 -5.25
N TYR A 53 -23.07 -15.80 -4.45
CA TYR A 53 -22.59 -17.18 -4.55
C TYR A 53 -22.73 -17.93 -3.21
N PRO A 54 -23.97 -18.29 -2.79
CA PRO A 54 -24.22 -18.87 -1.47
C PRO A 54 -23.53 -20.21 -1.21
N ARG A 55 -23.15 -20.92 -2.29
CA ARG A 55 -22.53 -22.24 -2.23
C ARG A 55 -21.03 -22.20 -1.98
N LEU A 56 -20.36 -21.06 -2.17
CA LEU A 56 -18.94 -20.93 -1.85
C LEU A 56 -18.75 -21.01 -0.35
N SER A 57 -17.73 -21.76 0.06
CA SER A 57 -17.25 -21.79 1.44
C SER A 57 -16.56 -20.47 1.81
N ASP A 58 -16.45 -20.21 3.12
CA ASP A 58 -15.81 -18.99 3.60
C ASP A 58 -14.31 -18.93 3.24
N SER A 59 -13.67 -20.10 3.06
CA SER A 59 -12.29 -20.19 2.54
C SER A 59 -12.20 -19.80 1.08
N GLU A 60 -13.09 -20.29 0.21
CA GLU A 60 -13.11 -19.93 -1.21
C GLU A 60 -13.40 -18.43 -1.38
N ILE A 61 -14.31 -17.88 -0.56
CA ILE A 61 -14.59 -16.44 -0.55
C ILE A 61 -13.36 -15.62 -0.13
N SER A 62 -12.62 -16.09 0.88
CA SER A 62 -11.40 -15.41 1.32
C SER A 62 -10.32 -15.41 0.24
N GLU A 63 -10.18 -16.51 -0.49
CA GLU A 63 -9.25 -16.65 -1.62
C GLU A 63 -9.59 -15.66 -2.74
N VAL A 64 -10.87 -15.62 -3.16
CA VAL A 64 -11.36 -14.66 -4.18
C VAL A 64 -11.07 -13.21 -3.78
N ILE A 65 -11.26 -12.84 -2.51
CA ILE A 65 -10.96 -11.48 -2.02
C ILE A 65 -9.46 -11.18 -2.11
N VAL A 66 -8.60 -12.13 -1.78
CA VAL A 66 -7.14 -11.96 -1.86
C VAL A 66 -6.68 -11.84 -3.31
N ASP A 67 -7.20 -12.69 -4.19
CA ASP A 67 -6.87 -12.67 -5.61
C ASP A 67 -7.29 -11.36 -6.26
N TYR A 68 -8.52 -10.91 -6.00
CA TYR A 68 -9.02 -9.63 -6.50
C TYR A 68 -8.19 -8.43 -6.01
N ARG A 69 -7.76 -8.43 -4.73
CA ARG A 69 -6.86 -7.38 -4.20
C ARG A 69 -5.49 -7.40 -4.87
N THR A 70 -4.98 -8.58 -5.22
CA THR A 70 -3.71 -8.75 -5.91
C THR A 70 -3.82 -8.26 -7.35
N TYR A 71 -4.88 -8.66 -8.05
CA TYR A 71 -5.24 -8.17 -9.38
C TYR A 71 -5.28 -6.64 -9.42
N LYS A 72 -6.06 -6.02 -8.52
CA LYS A 72 -6.19 -4.56 -8.46
C LYS A 72 -4.85 -3.84 -8.25
N LYS A 73 -3.93 -4.42 -7.47
CA LYS A 73 -2.58 -3.86 -7.29
C LYS A 73 -1.74 -3.95 -8.55
N LEU A 74 -1.85 -5.06 -9.30
CA LEU A 74 -1.16 -5.24 -10.57
C LEU A 74 -1.64 -4.24 -11.61
N VAL A 75 -2.96 -4.03 -11.73
CA VAL A 75 -3.54 -3.01 -12.62
C VAL A 75 -2.97 -1.63 -12.30
N ILE A 76 -3.05 -1.17 -11.04
CA ILE A 76 -2.55 0.15 -10.63
C ILE A 76 -1.04 0.30 -10.90
N ALA A 77 -0.26 -0.75 -10.62
CA ALA A 77 1.17 -0.73 -10.91
C ALA A 77 1.43 -0.58 -12.41
N THR A 78 0.73 -1.36 -13.24
CA THR A 78 0.84 -1.32 -14.69
C THR A 78 0.47 0.06 -15.24
N GLU A 79 -0.66 0.63 -14.80
CA GLU A 79 -1.08 1.99 -15.14
C GLU A 79 -0.02 3.04 -14.76
N THR A 80 0.59 2.90 -13.58
CA THR A 80 1.64 3.83 -13.12
C THR A 80 2.90 3.74 -13.97
N PHE A 81 3.26 2.52 -14.42
CA PHE A 81 4.48 2.30 -15.19
C PHE A 81 4.31 2.55 -16.68
N VAL A 82 3.11 2.44 -17.24
CA VAL A 82 2.82 2.68 -18.67
C VAL A 82 3.39 4.01 -19.17
N ASP A 83 3.22 5.09 -18.40
CA ASP A 83 3.72 6.41 -18.80
C ASP A 83 5.18 6.65 -18.36
N PHE A 84 5.77 5.75 -17.58
CA PHE A 84 7.11 5.94 -17.00
C PHE A 84 8.21 6.04 -18.08
N PRO A 85 8.30 5.13 -19.08
CA PRO A 85 9.30 5.28 -20.15
C PRO A 85 9.21 6.62 -20.88
N ILE A 86 7.98 7.06 -21.19
CA ILE A 86 7.71 8.30 -21.95
C ILE A 86 8.05 9.54 -21.11
N ASN A 87 7.61 9.58 -19.84
CA ASN A 87 7.82 10.74 -18.97
C ASN A 87 9.30 10.96 -18.61
N TYR A 88 10.12 9.92 -18.68
CA TYR A 88 11.50 9.97 -18.19
C TYR A 88 12.56 10.05 -19.30
N GLU A 89 12.22 9.78 -20.56
CA GLU A 89 13.13 9.88 -21.71
C GLU A 89 13.73 11.29 -21.87
N ASP A 90 12.92 12.34 -21.65
CA ASP A 90 13.34 13.76 -21.68
C ASP A 90 13.64 14.34 -20.27
N SER A 91 13.58 13.53 -19.22
CA SER A 91 13.76 14.02 -17.84
C SER A 91 15.23 14.09 -17.43
N ASN A 92 15.54 14.94 -16.45
CA ASN A 92 16.88 15.00 -15.84
C ASN A 92 17.33 13.67 -15.17
N VAL A 93 16.47 12.66 -15.10
CA VAL A 93 16.79 11.34 -14.54
C VAL A 93 17.40 10.42 -15.61
N CYS A 94 17.35 10.77 -16.90
CA CYS A 94 18.00 10.03 -18.00
C CYS A 94 19.52 9.90 -17.85
N GLN A 95 20.14 10.70 -16.96
CA GLN A 95 21.55 10.54 -16.57
C GLN A 95 21.80 9.32 -15.67
N PHE A 96 20.76 8.74 -15.07
CA PHE A 96 20.81 7.59 -14.18
C PHE A 96 20.19 6.31 -14.77
N ILE A 97 19.47 6.43 -15.88
CA ILE A 97 18.74 5.34 -16.54
C ILE A 97 19.20 5.30 -17.99
N THR A 98 19.76 4.18 -18.43
CA THR A 98 20.24 4.02 -19.81
C THR A 98 19.09 3.71 -20.76
N LYS A 99 19.35 3.81 -22.07
CA LYS A 99 18.36 3.42 -23.09
C LYS A 99 17.99 1.93 -23.02
N GLU A 100 18.93 1.08 -22.61
CA GLU A 100 18.70 -0.35 -22.43
C GLU A 100 17.74 -0.58 -21.25
N ASP A 101 17.96 0.11 -20.12
CA ASP A 101 17.05 0.04 -18.96
C ASP A 101 15.61 0.48 -19.31
N ILE A 102 15.46 1.48 -20.19
CA ILE A 102 14.14 1.94 -20.68
C ILE A 102 13.48 0.88 -21.55
N GLU A 103 14.24 0.20 -22.40
CA GLU A 103 13.71 -0.81 -23.32
C GLU A 103 13.29 -2.08 -22.58
N ASP A 104 14.10 -2.54 -21.63
CA ASP A 104 13.75 -3.66 -20.73
C ASP A 104 12.48 -3.34 -19.92
N LEU A 105 12.33 -2.09 -19.48
CA LEU A 105 11.13 -1.66 -18.77
C LEU A 105 9.88 -1.67 -19.65
N LYS A 106 9.97 -1.24 -20.91
CA LYS A 106 8.84 -1.32 -21.85
C LYS A 106 8.40 -2.76 -22.06
N VAL A 107 9.35 -3.68 -22.28
CA VAL A 107 9.05 -5.11 -22.43
C VAL A 107 8.36 -5.67 -21.18
N ALA A 108 8.87 -5.34 -19.99
CA ALA A 108 8.23 -5.76 -18.74
C ALA A 108 6.80 -5.20 -18.59
N ILE A 109 6.55 -3.95 -19.00
CA ILE A 109 5.19 -3.36 -19.00
C ILE A 109 4.28 -4.07 -19.99
N GLU A 110 4.77 -4.40 -21.19
CA GLU A 110 4.00 -5.16 -22.19
C GLU A 110 3.62 -6.54 -21.67
N GLU A 111 4.55 -7.26 -21.04
CA GLU A 111 4.28 -8.56 -20.41
C GLU A 111 3.27 -8.44 -19.26
N MET A 112 3.41 -7.43 -18.40
CA MET A 112 2.46 -7.15 -17.31
C MET A 112 1.06 -6.81 -17.83
N THR A 113 0.98 -6.01 -18.89
CA THR A 113 -0.29 -5.62 -19.52
C THR A 113 -0.96 -6.84 -20.13
N SER A 114 -0.22 -7.62 -20.92
CA SER A 114 -0.72 -8.87 -21.50
C SER A 114 -1.21 -9.85 -20.42
N PHE A 115 -0.48 -9.98 -19.31
CA PHE A 115 -0.91 -10.81 -18.19
C PHE A 115 -2.23 -10.32 -17.57
N VAL A 116 -2.37 -9.01 -17.34
CA VAL A 116 -3.60 -8.40 -16.80
C VAL A 116 -4.78 -8.61 -17.74
N GLU A 117 -4.61 -8.37 -19.04
CA GLU A 117 -5.66 -8.58 -20.05
C GLU A 117 -6.14 -10.04 -20.06
N ASN A 118 -5.21 -11.00 -20.02
CA ASN A 118 -5.54 -12.42 -19.96
C ASN A 118 -6.31 -12.81 -18.67
N LEU A 119 -6.14 -12.07 -17.57
CA LEU A 119 -6.93 -12.29 -16.35
C LEU A 119 -8.36 -11.75 -16.46
N GLU A 120 -8.61 -10.74 -17.29
CA GLU A 120 -9.96 -10.19 -17.52
C GLU A 120 -10.78 -11.01 -18.52
N GLU A 121 -10.13 -11.79 -19.39
CA GLU A 121 -10.78 -12.65 -20.38
C GLU A 121 -11.21 -14.04 -19.85
N LEU A 122 -10.84 -14.39 -18.61
CA LEU A 122 -11.16 -15.66 -17.93
C LEU A 122 -12.46 -15.59 -17.11
#